data_AF-A1TNU3-F1
#
_entry.id   AF-A1TNU3-F1
#
_cell.length_a   1.000
_cell.length_b   1.000
_cell.length_c   1.000
_cell.angle_alpha   90.00
_cell.angle_beta   90.00
_cell.angle_gamma   90.00
#
_symmetry.space_group_name_H-M   'P 1'
#
loop_
_entity.id
_entity.type
_entity.pdbx_description
1 polymer ?
#
loop_
_entity_poly.entity_id
_entity_poly.type
_entity_poly.pdbx_seq_one_letter_code
_entity_poly.pdbx_strand_id
1 'polypeptide(L)'
;MDGDETITIHSNRKERVDHNETISIGDNRDETVGANEDIRIGSNRSKTVGQSEKDRIGTSWNIRVGTMKTETIGMTAMQNVGLAKMVNVGLAYSVNIGGVRNDIVGANWTRTVIGSDSVSVGSDRKASVSGTDSLEVSGALTVKARTITLEAGDEITLRCGSSTVRLTPALIEVLSSLDKLNC
;
A
#
# COMPACT_ATOMS: atom_id res chain seq x y z
N MET A 1 -2.60 12.74 -59.81
CA MET A 1 -3.75 11.89 -59.44
C MET A 1 -3.22 11.01 -58.33
N ASP A 2 -3.54 11.35 -57.09
CA ASP A 2 -3.36 10.43 -55.98
C ASP A 2 -4.64 9.61 -55.92
N GLY A 3 -4.49 8.29 -56.06
CA GLY A 3 -5.56 7.32 -55.99
C GLY A 3 -5.22 6.28 -54.93
N ASP A 4 -6.01 5.21 -54.89
CA ASP A 4 -5.80 4.11 -53.94
C ASP A 4 -4.66 3.20 -54.40
N GLU A 5 -3.73 2.86 -53.50
CA GLU A 5 -2.67 1.86 -53.73
C GLU A 5 -2.88 0.66 -52.78
N THR A 6 -2.67 -0.56 -53.28
CA THR A 6 -2.71 -1.79 -52.48
C THR A 6 -1.49 -2.66 -52.79
N ILE A 7 -0.76 -3.03 -51.74
CA ILE A 7 0.40 -3.92 -51.83
C ILE A 7 0.09 -5.23 -51.10
N THR A 8 0.18 -6.35 -51.80
CA THR A 8 -0.06 -7.69 -51.24
C THR A 8 1.19 -8.56 -51.38
N ILE A 9 1.62 -9.19 -50.28
CA ILE A 9 2.70 -10.18 -50.27
C ILE A 9 2.10 -11.55 -49.92
N HIS A 10 2.17 -12.52 -50.83
CA HIS A 10 1.54 -13.85 -50.65
C HIS A 10 2.32 -14.80 -49.71
N SER A 11 3.57 -14.49 -49.40
CA SER A 11 4.44 -15.31 -48.54
C SER A 11 5.16 -14.41 -47.54
N ASN A 12 6.48 -14.29 -47.61
CA ASN A 12 7.28 -13.57 -46.62
C ASN A 12 7.79 -12.22 -47.15
N ARG A 13 7.83 -11.20 -46.29
CA ARG A 13 8.54 -9.94 -46.53
C ARG A 13 9.72 -9.82 -45.55
N LYS A 14 10.89 -9.42 -46.06
CA LYS A 14 12.04 -9.03 -45.23
C LYS A 14 12.48 -7.64 -45.67
N GLU A 15 12.65 -6.77 -44.70
CA GLU A 15 13.03 -5.38 -44.91
C GLU A 15 14.27 -5.07 -44.08
N ARG A 16 15.20 -4.30 -44.64
CA ARG A 16 16.43 -3.87 -43.97
C ARG A 16 16.75 -2.46 -44.43
N VAL A 17 16.99 -1.58 -43.46
CA VAL A 17 17.50 -0.23 -43.66
C VAL A 17 18.84 -0.15 -42.93
N ASP A 18 19.92 0.19 -43.63
CA ASP A 18 21.27 0.22 -43.03
C ASP A 18 21.55 1.47 -42.20
N HIS A 19 20.79 2.54 -42.44
CA HIS A 19 20.90 3.81 -41.74
C HIS A 19 19.58 4.15 -41.03
N ASN A 20 18.85 5.16 -41.49
CA ASN A 20 17.69 5.71 -40.81
C ASN A 20 16.42 5.47 -41.62
N GLU A 21 15.33 5.18 -40.94
CA GLU A 21 13.98 5.09 -41.48
C GLU A 21 13.09 6.12 -40.79
N THR A 22 12.17 6.74 -41.54
CA THR A 22 11.13 7.61 -40.98
C THR A 22 9.81 7.24 -41.65
N ILE A 23 8.82 6.89 -40.83
CA ILE A 23 7.47 6.56 -41.28
C ILE A 23 6.54 7.66 -40.77
N SER A 24 5.82 8.31 -41.68
CA SER A 24 4.81 9.33 -41.36
C SER A 24 3.47 8.88 -41.89
N ILE A 25 2.45 8.89 -41.03
CA ILE A 25 1.06 8.60 -41.38
C ILE A 25 0.28 9.90 -41.19
N GLY A 26 -0.42 10.35 -42.23
CA GLY A 26 -1.15 11.63 -42.19
C GLY A 26 -2.40 11.59 -41.29
N ASP A 27 -3.11 10.47 -41.33
CA ASP A 27 -4.36 10.26 -40.59
C ASP A 27 -4.21 9.12 -39.57
N ASN A 28 -4.66 7.90 -39.91
CA ASN A 28 -4.76 6.77 -38.99
C ASN A 28 -3.88 5.58 -39.42
N ARG A 29 -3.39 4.81 -38.44
CA ARG A 29 -2.73 3.52 -38.64
C ARG A 29 -3.46 2.45 -37.85
N ASP A 30 -3.90 1.41 -38.55
CA ASP A 30 -4.41 0.17 -37.96
C ASP A 30 -3.42 -0.97 -38.24
N GLU A 31 -3.10 -1.74 -37.21
CA GLU A 31 -2.16 -2.86 -37.30
C GLU A 31 -2.77 -4.11 -36.67
N THR A 32 -2.72 -5.23 -37.38
CA THR A 32 -3.19 -6.52 -36.90
C THR A 32 -2.10 -7.57 -37.07
N VAL A 33 -1.74 -8.22 -35.97
CA VAL A 33 -0.80 -9.35 -35.95
C VAL A 33 -1.55 -10.61 -35.59
N GLY A 34 -1.57 -11.60 -36.49
CA GLY A 34 -2.38 -12.81 -36.32
C GLY A 34 -1.83 -13.82 -35.30
N ALA A 35 -0.54 -13.75 -34.99
CA ALA A 35 0.13 -14.65 -34.06
C ALA A 35 0.95 -13.87 -33.01
N ASN A 36 2.25 -13.71 -33.23
CA ASN A 36 3.17 -13.09 -32.25
C ASN A 36 3.85 -11.86 -32.84
N GLU A 37 4.14 -10.88 -31.98
CA GLU A 37 4.95 -9.70 -32.28
C GLU A 37 6.14 -9.64 -31.33
N ASP A 38 7.34 -9.47 -31.87
CA ASP A 38 8.58 -9.29 -31.11
C ASP A 38 9.25 -7.96 -31.50
N ILE A 39 9.29 -7.00 -30.57
CA ILE A 39 10.01 -5.73 -30.74
C ILE A 39 11.26 -5.73 -29.87
N ARG A 40 12.43 -5.52 -30.49
CA ARG A 40 13.71 -5.34 -29.79
C ARG A 40 14.27 -3.96 -30.08
N ILE A 41 14.55 -3.21 -29.01
CA ILE A 41 15.18 -1.89 -29.08
C ILE A 41 16.57 -2.00 -28.45
N GLY A 42 17.62 -1.68 -29.20
CA GLY A 42 19.00 -1.85 -28.74
C GLY A 42 19.49 -0.75 -27.78
N SER A 43 18.85 0.42 -27.79
CA SER A 43 19.18 1.55 -26.93
C SER A 43 17.92 2.11 -26.27
N ASN A 44 17.36 3.21 -26.78
CA ASN A 44 16.24 3.91 -26.14
C ASN A 44 14.95 3.82 -26.95
N ARG A 45 13.80 3.73 -26.26
CA ARG A 45 12.46 3.92 -26.84
C ARG A 45 11.80 5.12 -26.15
N SER A 46 11.33 6.08 -26.94
CA SER A 46 10.44 7.15 -26.47
C SER A 46 9.05 6.94 -27.07
N LYS A 47 8.01 7.18 -26.29
CA LYS A 47 6.61 7.14 -26.73
C LYS A 47 5.89 8.35 -26.14
N THR A 48 5.17 9.06 -26.99
CA THR A 48 4.32 10.19 -26.58
C THR A 48 2.94 9.97 -27.16
N VAL A 49 1.93 10.09 -26.30
CA VAL A 49 0.52 10.00 -26.68
C VAL A 49 -0.14 11.32 -26.32
N GLY A 50 -0.72 11.99 -27.32
CA GLY A 50 -1.26 13.34 -27.14
C GLY A 50 -2.59 13.40 -26.38
N GLN A 51 -3.34 12.29 -26.35
CA GLN A 51 -4.65 12.21 -25.69
C GLN A 51 -4.74 11.05 -24.70
N SER A 52 -5.03 9.84 -25.17
CA SER A 52 -5.28 8.68 -24.30
C SER A 52 -4.63 7.41 -24.84
N GLU A 53 -4.23 6.55 -23.92
CA GLU A 53 -3.69 5.21 -24.20
C GLU A 53 -4.51 4.18 -23.43
N LYS A 54 -4.80 3.05 -24.08
CA LYS A 54 -5.54 1.93 -23.48
C LYS A 54 -4.87 0.63 -23.87
N ASP A 55 -4.37 -0.07 -22.87
CA ASP A 55 -3.85 -1.43 -23.02
C ASP A 55 -4.86 -2.45 -22.48
N ARG A 56 -5.07 -3.53 -23.23
CA ARG A 56 -5.85 -4.70 -22.79
C ARG A 56 -4.99 -5.94 -22.89
N ILE A 57 -4.61 -6.49 -21.75
CA ILE A 57 -3.86 -7.73 -21.66
C ILE A 57 -4.82 -8.86 -21.30
N GLY A 58 -4.80 -9.94 -22.08
CA GLY A 58 -5.73 -11.06 -21.90
C GLY A 58 -5.36 -12.01 -20.75
N THR A 59 -4.06 -12.23 -20.51
CA THR A 59 -3.58 -13.24 -19.55
C THR A 59 -2.62 -12.66 -18.52
N SER A 60 -1.42 -12.23 -18.93
CA SER A 60 -0.38 -11.79 -18.01
C SER A 60 0.42 -10.61 -18.57
N TRP A 61 0.74 -9.67 -17.68
CA TRP A 61 1.60 -8.52 -17.99
C TRP A 61 2.79 -8.51 -17.05
N ASN A 62 3.98 -8.77 -17.60
CA ASN A 62 5.22 -8.82 -16.83
C ASN A 62 6.08 -7.61 -17.20
N ILE A 63 6.50 -6.85 -16.19
CA ILE A 63 7.38 -5.69 -16.34
C ILE A 63 8.60 -5.91 -15.46
N ARG A 64 9.80 -5.90 -16.07
CA ARG A 64 11.07 -5.95 -15.35
C ARG A 64 11.85 -4.68 -15.63
N VAL A 65 12.20 -3.95 -14.58
CA VAL A 65 13.00 -2.73 -14.66
C VAL A 65 14.36 -2.98 -14.02
N GLY A 66 15.44 -2.63 -14.72
CA GLY A 66 16.80 -2.92 -14.25
C GLY A 66 17.32 -1.95 -13.19
N THR A 67 16.89 -0.69 -13.24
CA THR A 67 17.42 0.39 -12.39
C THR A 67 16.33 1.12 -11.62
N MET A 68 15.50 1.89 -12.32
CA MET A 68 14.51 2.77 -11.71
C MET A 68 13.24 2.85 -12.56
N LYS A 69 12.10 2.81 -11.87
CA LYS A 69 10.78 3.08 -12.45
C LYS A 69 10.20 4.31 -11.76
N THR A 70 9.81 5.31 -12.55
CA THR A 70 9.11 6.50 -12.08
C THR A 70 7.75 6.56 -12.72
N GLU A 71 6.72 6.80 -11.92
CA GLU A 71 5.35 7.02 -12.39
C GLU A 71 4.83 8.32 -11.78
N THR A 72 4.28 9.20 -12.61
CA THR A 72 3.68 10.46 -12.17
C THR A 72 2.28 10.53 -12.72
N ILE A 73 1.30 10.70 -11.83
CA ILE A 73 -0.11 10.78 -12.17
C ILE A 73 -0.57 12.20 -11.84
N GLY A 74 -1.08 12.92 -12.84
CA GLY A 74 -1.49 14.32 -12.67
C GLY A 74 -2.78 14.50 -11.88
N MET A 75 -3.68 13.51 -11.92
CA MET A 75 -5.01 13.60 -11.31
C MET A 75 -5.26 12.43 -10.35
N THR A 76 -5.74 11.29 -10.87
CA THR A 76 -6.23 10.17 -10.06
C THR A 76 -5.62 8.85 -10.51
N ALA A 77 -5.19 8.03 -9.54
CA ALA A 77 -4.80 6.64 -9.75
C ALA A 77 -5.79 5.72 -9.03
N MET A 78 -6.35 4.74 -9.74
CA MET A 78 -7.23 3.71 -9.18
C MET A 78 -6.67 2.32 -9.46
N GLN A 79 -6.69 1.44 -8.46
CA GLN A 79 -6.25 0.06 -8.61
C GLN A 79 -7.29 -0.89 -8.01
N ASN A 80 -7.90 -1.70 -8.87
CA ASN A 80 -8.81 -2.77 -8.46
C ASN A 80 -8.08 -4.11 -8.60
N VAL A 81 -8.05 -4.90 -7.53
CA VAL A 81 -7.35 -6.19 -7.49
C VAL A 81 -8.37 -7.28 -7.17
N GLY A 82 -8.44 -8.31 -8.02
CA GLY A 82 -9.47 -9.35 -7.90
C GLY A 82 -9.20 -10.43 -6.84
N LEU A 83 -7.94 -10.83 -6.65
CA LEU A 83 -7.59 -11.93 -5.73
C LEU A 83 -6.63 -11.47 -4.63
N ALA A 84 -5.42 -11.03 -4.99
CA ALA A 84 -4.40 -10.67 -4.02
C ALA A 84 -3.42 -9.63 -4.57
N LYS A 85 -2.88 -8.80 -3.67
CA LYS A 85 -1.80 -7.85 -3.93
C LYS A 85 -0.69 -8.07 -2.91
N MET A 86 0.55 -8.21 -3.37
CA MET A 86 1.73 -8.33 -2.53
C MET A 86 2.74 -7.24 -2.92
N VAL A 87 3.39 -6.65 -1.91
CA VAL A 87 4.44 -5.64 -2.10
C VAL A 87 5.63 -6.04 -1.24
N ASN A 88 6.77 -6.32 -1.87
CA ASN A 88 8.02 -6.63 -1.21
C ASN A 88 9.01 -5.51 -1.47
N VAL A 89 9.60 -4.94 -0.42
CA VAL A 89 10.51 -3.80 -0.51
C VAL A 89 11.82 -4.15 0.18
N GLY A 90 12.95 -3.93 -0.51
CA GLY A 90 14.27 -4.37 -0.04
C GLY A 90 14.96 -3.45 0.95
N LEU A 91 14.77 -2.13 0.85
CA LEU A 91 15.48 -1.14 1.68
C LEU A 91 14.53 -0.25 2.48
N ALA A 92 13.71 0.56 1.79
CA ALA A 92 12.87 1.55 2.44
C ALA A 92 11.55 1.73 1.68
N TYR A 93 10.47 1.93 2.44
CA TYR A 93 9.14 2.23 1.91
C TYR A 93 8.59 3.46 2.64
N SER A 94 8.30 4.52 1.89
CA SER A 94 7.75 5.77 2.42
C SER A 94 6.48 6.13 1.67
N VAL A 95 5.44 6.54 2.41
CA VAL A 95 4.17 6.98 1.85
C VAL A 95 3.80 8.32 2.48
N ASN A 96 3.79 9.37 1.67
CA ASN A 96 3.39 10.71 2.09
C ASN A 96 1.98 10.98 1.54
N ILE A 97 1.05 11.35 2.43
CA ILE A 97 -0.34 11.64 2.07
C ILE A 97 -0.65 13.06 2.52
N GLY A 98 -0.98 13.93 1.56
CA GLY A 98 -1.30 15.32 1.83
C GLY A 98 -2.74 15.56 2.29
N GLY A 99 -3.62 14.56 2.10
CA GLY A 99 -5.02 14.61 2.50
C GLY A 99 -5.35 13.52 3.53
N VAL A 100 -6.38 12.74 3.25
CA VAL A 100 -6.88 11.70 4.16
C VAL A 100 -6.40 10.31 3.73
N ARG A 101 -6.03 9.49 4.70
CA ARG A 101 -5.87 8.04 4.56
C ARG A 101 -7.08 7.35 5.21
N ASN A 102 -7.70 6.42 4.50
CA ASN A 102 -8.77 5.57 5.05
C ASN A 102 -8.50 4.12 4.65
N ASP A 103 -8.34 3.25 5.65
CA ASP A 103 -8.07 1.83 5.47
C ASP A 103 -9.27 1.03 6.01
N ILE A 104 -9.94 0.27 5.13
CA ILE A 104 -11.05 -0.62 5.50
C ILE A 104 -10.62 -2.05 5.22
N VAL A 105 -10.54 -2.87 6.27
CA VAL A 105 -10.13 -4.28 6.17
C VAL A 105 -11.31 -5.16 6.56
N GLY A 106 -11.76 -6.01 5.64
CA GLY A 106 -12.96 -6.86 5.84
C GLY A 106 -12.74 -8.09 6.71
N ALA A 107 -11.49 -8.38 7.07
CA ALA A 107 -11.11 -9.49 7.93
C ALA A 107 -9.97 -9.04 8.86
N ASN A 108 -8.88 -9.80 8.93
CA ASN A 108 -7.79 -9.52 9.85
C ASN A 108 -6.80 -8.50 9.29
N TRP A 109 -6.38 -7.54 10.12
CA TRP A 109 -5.23 -6.68 9.87
C TRP A 109 -4.11 -7.02 10.86
N THR A 110 -3.02 -7.61 10.36
CA THR A 110 -1.86 -7.98 11.17
C THR A 110 -0.68 -7.06 10.84
N ARG A 111 0.00 -6.56 11.87
CA ARG A 111 1.19 -5.73 11.75
C ARG A 111 2.29 -6.25 12.67
N THR A 112 3.47 -6.51 12.11
CA THR A 112 4.64 -6.95 12.86
C THR A 112 5.80 -6.00 12.56
N VAL A 113 6.41 -5.46 13.62
CA VAL A 113 7.55 -4.55 13.53
C VAL A 113 8.67 -5.13 14.37
N ILE A 114 9.82 -5.39 13.75
CA ILE A 114 11.00 -5.99 14.42
C ILE A 114 11.82 -4.89 15.12
N GLY A 115 11.89 -3.72 14.50
CA GLY A 115 12.53 -2.53 15.07
C GLY A 115 11.58 -1.73 15.94
N SER A 116 11.85 -0.42 16.04
CA SER A 116 10.97 0.51 16.74
C SER A 116 9.71 0.84 15.95
N ASP A 117 8.57 0.88 16.63
CA ASP A 117 7.34 1.48 16.12
C ASP A 117 7.09 2.83 16.80
N SER A 118 7.04 3.91 16.03
CA SER A 118 6.80 5.27 16.53
C SER A 118 5.57 5.87 15.87
N VAL A 119 4.68 6.41 16.69
CA VAL A 119 3.44 7.06 16.25
C VAL A 119 3.36 8.44 16.89
N SER A 120 3.32 9.47 16.05
CA SER A 120 3.07 10.85 16.46
C SER A 120 1.75 11.30 15.86
N VAL A 121 0.82 11.76 16.71
CA VAL A 121 -0.49 12.25 16.30
C VAL A 121 -0.56 13.72 16.72
N GLY A 122 -0.79 14.61 15.76
CA GLY A 122 -0.81 16.06 16.01
C GLY A 122 -2.12 16.58 16.63
N SER A 123 -3.13 15.73 16.73
CA SER A 123 -4.45 16.01 17.31
C SER A 123 -4.94 14.75 18.05
N ASP A 124 -6.22 14.41 17.94
CA ASP A 124 -6.82 13.31 18.68
C ASP A 124 -6.51 11.93 18.08
N ARG A 125 -6.32 10.95 18.98
CA ARG A 125 -6.33 9.52 18.66
C ARG A 125 -7.53 8.88 19.35
N LYS A 126 -8.42 8.24 18.57
CA LYS A 126 -9.56 7.48 19.07
C LYS A 126 -9.45 6.02 18.64
N ALA A 127 -9.69 5.10 19.56
CA ALA A 127 -9.83 3.67 19.29
C ALA A 127 -11.14 3.18 19.89
N SER A 128 -11.87 2.34 19.16
CA SER A 128 -13.06 1.65 19.64
C SER A 128 -12.89 0.17 19.31
N VAL A 129 -12.79 -0.65 20.35
CA VAL A 129 -12.55 -2.08 20.24
C VAL A 129 -13.76 -2.78 20.86
N SER A 130 -14.47 -3.59 20.07
CA SER A 130 -15.65 -4.31 20.52
C SER A 130 -15.32 -5.62 21.24
N GLY A 131 -14.14 -6.17 20.96
CA GLY A 131 -13.58 -7.32 21.65
C GLY A 131 -12.52 -6.92 22.68
N THR A 132 -11.62 -7.85 22.97
CA THR A 132 -10.50 -7.61 23.90
C THR A 132 -9.41 -6.76 23.27
N ASP A 133 -8.96 -5.74 24.01
CA ASP A 133 -7.72 -5.01 23.73
C ASP A 133 -6.66 -5.46 24.76
N SER A 134 -5.53 -5.99 24.30
CA SER A 134 -4.47 -6.54 25.16
C SER A 134 -3.15 -5.83 24.89
N LEU A 135 -2.46 -5.45 25.96
CA LEU A 135 -1.17 -4.77 25.93
C LEU A 135 -0.17 -5.49 26.82
N GLU A 136 0.79 -6.17 26.18
CA GLU A 136 1.90 -6.84 26.87
C GLU A 136 3.20 -6.05 26.63
N VAL A 137 3.79 -5.52 27.70
CA VAL A 137 5.04 -4.75 27.65
C VAL A 137 6.03 -5.39 28.61
N SER A 138 7.13 -5.92 28.06
CA SER A 138 8.20 -6.54 28.87
C SER A 138 9.09 -5.52 29.58
N GLY A 139 9.21 -4.32 29.01
CA GLY A 139 9.90 -3.18 29.60
C GLY A 139 8.96 -2.27 30.39
N ALA A 140 9.31 -0.99 30.47
CA ALA A 140 8.48 0.00 31.14
C ALA A 140 7.31 0.46 30.26
N LEU A 141 6.11 0.50 30.82
CA LEU A 141 4.96 1.23 30.28
C LEU A 141 4.84 2.58 30.98
N THR A 142 4.96 3.68 30.23
CA THR A 142 4.79 5.04 30.76
C THR A 142 3.54 5.68 30.17
N VAL A 143 2.65 6.17 31.03
CA VAL A 143 1.46 6.94 30.63
C VAL A 143 1.58 8.34 31.22
N LYS A 144 1.75 9.34 30.36
CA LYS A 144 1.79 10.76 30.76
C LYS A 144 0.61 11.49 30.14
N ALA A 145 -0.33 11.91 30.98
CA ALA A 145 -1.51 12.66 30.57
C ALA A 145 -1.84 13.72 31.63
N ARG A 146 -2.65 14.72 31.25
CA ARG A 146 -3.23 15.66 32.22
C ARG A 146 -4.22 14.95 33.15
N THR A 147 -5.00 14.02 32.60
CA THR A 147 -5.99 13.21 33.31
C THR A 147 -5.97 11.79 32.74
N ILE A 148 -6.11 10.80 33.61
CA ILE A 148 -6.31 9.39 33.24
C ILE A 148 -7.64 8.96 33.86
N THR A 149 -8.56 8.48 33.02
CA THR A 149 -9.85 7.93 33.46
C THR A 149 -9.89 6.46 33.08
N LEU A 150 -10.18 5.60 34.06
CA LEU A 150 -10.42 4.17 33.87
C LEU A 150 -11.84 3.89 34.33
N GLU A 151 -12.65 3.36 33.42
CA GLU A 151 -14.03 2.98 33.67
C GLU A 151 -14.21 1.53 33.22
N ALA A 152 -14.75 0.70 34.10
CA ALA A 152 -15.07 -0.69 33.83
C ALA A 152 -16.45 -1.01 34.41
N GLY A 153 -17.20 -1.87 33.73
CA GLY A 153 -18.51 -2.31 34.19
C GLY A 153 -18.43 -3.20 35.43
N ASP A 154 -17.44 -4.10 35.46
CA ASP A 154 -17.34 -5.13 36.49
C ASP A 154 -16.21 -4.89 37.48
N GLU A 155 -14.98 -4.64 37.00
CA GLU A 155 -13.79 -4.59 37.86
C GLU A 155 -12.65 -3.77 37.25
N ILE A 156 -11.94 -3.03 38.10
CA ILE A 156 -10.60 -2.48 37.82
C ILE A 156 -9.61 -3.10 38.78
N THR A 157 -8.59 -3.79 38.26
CA THR A 157 -7.53 -4.44 39.06
C THR A 157 -6.16 -3.89 38.70
N LEU A 158 -5.46 -3.38 39.70
CA LEU A 158 -4.07 -2.91 39.63
C LEU A 158 -3.21 -3.86 40.46
N ARG A 159 -2.33 -4.61 39.80
CA ARG A 159 -1.49 -5.62 40.46
C ARG A 159 -0.01 -5.34 40.29
N CYS A 160 0.74 -5.43 41.38
CA CYS A 160 2.19 -5.36 41.42
C CYS A 160 2.73 -6.55 42.21
N GLY A 161 3.20 -7.59 41.52
CA GLY A 161 3.59 -8.84 42.17
C GLY A 161 2.41 -9.47 42.93
N SER A 162 2.54 -9.58 44.25
CA SER A 162 1.50 -10.06 45.19
C SER A 162 0.56 -8.97 45.69
N SER A 163 0.91 -7.69 45.54
CA SER A 163 0.07 -6.58 46.00
C SER A 163 -0.99 -6.25 44.95
N THR A 164 -2.23 -6.02 45.39
CA THR A 164 -3.36 -5.75 44.50
C THR A 164 -4.24 -4.63 45.07
N VAL A 165 -4.65 -3.71 44.20
CA VAL A 165 -5.76 -2.79 44.44
C VAL A 165 -6.87 -3.17 43.48
N ARG A 166 -8.03 -3.53 44.00
CA ARG A 166 -9.17 -4.02 43.24
C ARG A 166 -10.40 -3.17 43.54
N LEU A 167 -11.04 -2.66 42.49
CA LEU A 167 -12.24 -1.86 42.57
C LEU A 167 -13.37 -2.60 41.89
N THR A 168 -14.47 -2.77 42.59
CA THR A 168 -15.74 -3.27 42.07
C THR A 168 -16.84 -2.24 42.34
N PRO A 169 -18.03 -2.34 41.73
CA PRO A 169 -19.14 -1.44 42.04
C PRO A 169 -19.54 -1.41 43.52
N ALA A 170 -19.24 -2.45 44.30
CA ALA A 170 -19.67 -2.59 45.70
C ALA A 170 -18.56 -2.29 46.73
N LEU A 171 -17.29 -2.43 46.37
CA LEU A 171 -16.17 -2.44 47.32
C LEU A 171 -14.85 -2.05 46.64
N ILE A 172 -13.98 -1.40 47.42
CA ILE A 172 -12.56 -1.23 47.12
C ILE A 172 -11.77 -2.12 48.06
N GLU A 173 -10.93 -3.00 47.51
CA GLU A 173 -10.07 -3.92 48.25
C GLU A 173 -8.60 -3.55 48.01
N VAL A 174 -7.83 -3.46 49.10
CA VAL A 174 -6.37 -3.35 49.06
C VAL A 174 -5.82 -4.60 49.74
N LEU A 175 -5.10 -5.41 48.97
CA LEU A 175 -4.53 -6.68 49.42
C LEU A 175 -3.01 -6.60 49.33
N SER A 176 -2.34 -6.48 50.48
CA SER A 176 -0.89 -6.62 50.56
C SER A 176 -0.43 -7.13 51.94
N SER A 177 0.84 -7.52 52.06
CA SER A 177 1.42 -7.96 53.34
C SER A 177 1.66 -6.80 54.33
N LEU A 178 1.69 -5.55 53.85
CA LEU A 178 1.91 -4.36 54.65
C LEU A 178 1.25 -3.16 53.98
N ASP A 179 0.07 -2.78 54.46
CA ASP A 179 -0.67 -1.63 53.98
C ASP A 179 -0.43 -0.42 54.89
N LYS A 180 0.20 0.63 54.36
CA LYS A 180 0.30 1.94 55.03
C LYS A 180 -0.72 2.90 54.42
N LEU A 181 -1.96 2.80 54.87
CA LEU A 181 -3.04 3.69 54.47
C LEU A 181 -3.26 4.72 55.59
N ASN A 182 -2.94 5.99 55.34
CA ASN A 182 -3.17 7.12 56.26
C ASN A 182 -2.68 6.90 57.72
N CYS A 183 -1.39 6.60 57.91
CA CYS A 183 -0.71 6.74 59.20
C CYS A 183 -0.04 8.10 59.34
#